data_AF-A0A534KSG9-F1
#
_entry.id   AF-A0A534KSG9-F1
#
_cell.length_a   1.000
_cell.length_b   1.000
_cell.length_c   1.000
_cell.angle_alpha   90.00
_cell.angle_beta   90.00
_cell.angle_gamma   90.00
#
_symmetry.space_group_name_H-M   'P 1'
#
loop_
_entity.id
_entity.type
_entity.pdbx_description
1 polymer ?
#
loop_
_entity_poly.entity_id
_entity_poly.type
_entity_poly.pdbx_seq_one_letter_code
_entity_poly.pdbx_strand_id
1 'polypeptide(L)'
;MIRQDKLMVKAGQRIPRDVAQQLARLEIFPLVVGLDLRGAYEAGTVFRRDALAVDDTVVRGQIAQAWREALALALTIAYPTKETIRPLLAKAHAQALELAVESEFPTKESIKFLLAKAHTQMLALVALVARAPGAADEALRTMTG
;
A
#
# COMPACT_ATOMS: atom_id res chain seq x y z
N MET A 1 -13.69 17.32 32.20
CA MET A 1 -12.81 16.79 31.14
C MET A 1 -13.18 15.33 30.91
N ILE A 2 -13.57 14.96 29.69
CA ILE A 2 -13.89 13.56 29.33
C ILE A 2 -12.55 12.82 29.23
N ARG A 3 -12.44 11.67 29.93
CA ARG A 3 -11.18 10.91 30.01
C ARG A 3 -11.07 9.82 28.93
N GLN A 4 -12.19 9.32 28.44
CA GLN A 4 -12.24 8.22 27.47
C GLN A 4 -13.58 8.24 26.72
N ASP A 5 -13.54 7.90 25.44
CA ASP A 5 -14.73 7.74 24.60
C ASP A 5 -15.51 6.49 25.01
N LYS A 6 -16.83 6.63 25.16
CA LYS A 6 -17.72 5.53 25.54
C LYS A 6 -19.03 5.63 24.78
N LEU A 7 -19.49 4.51 24.23
CA LEU A 7 -20.80 4.40 23.60
C LEU A 7 -21.90 4.47 24.66
N MET A 8 -22.71 5.53 24.63
CA MET A 8 -23.78 5.75 25.62
C MET A 8 -25.05 4.97 25.30
N VAL A 9 -25.48 4.95 24.04
CA VAL A 9 -26.70 4.26 23.58
C VAL A 9 -26.40 3.58 22.24
N LYS A 10 -26.86 2.33 22.07
CA LYS A 10 -26.75 1.61 20.79
C LYS A 10 -27.79 2.12 19.79
N ALA A 11 -27.46 2.06 18.50
CA ALA A 11 -28.40 2.38 17.43
C ALA A 11 -29.71 1.58 17.58
N GLY A 12 -30.85 2.26 17.51
CA GLY A 12 -32.18 1.68 17.63
C GLY A 12 -32.74 1.53 19.04
N GLN A 13 -31.97 1.83 20.10
CA GLN A 13 -32.49 1.82 21.48
C GLN A 13 -33.08 3.17 21.87
N ARG A 14 -34.10 3.15 22.74
CA ARG A 14 -34.74 4.37 23.25
C ARG A 14 -33.74 5.14 24.13
N ILE A 15 -33.51 6.41 23.81
CA ILE A 15 -32.61 7.27 24.57
C ILE A 15 -33.29 7.67 25.90
N PRO A 16 -32.68 7.38 27.07
CA PRO A 16 -33.19 7.83 28.36
C PRO A 16 -33.13 9.36 28.48
N ARG A 17 -34.08 9.97 29.20
CA ARG A 17 -34.15 11.44 29.33
C ARG A 17 -32.88 12.05 29.93
N ASP A 18 -32.30 11.39 30.92
CA ASP A 18 -31.12 11.90 31.64
C ASP A 18 -29.90 12.00 30.71
N VAL A 19 -29.69 11.00 29.86
CA VAL A 19 -28.61 10.97 28.87
C VAL A 19 -28.82 12.04 27.79
N ALA A 20 -30.05 12.23 27.33
CA ALA A 20 -30.37 13.25 26.33
C ALA A 20 -30.12 14.67 26.85
N GLN A 21 -30.47 14.97 28.11
CA GLN A 21 -30.20 16.27 28.72
C GLN A 21 -28.70 16.53 28.91
N GLN A 22 -27.93 15.50 29.27
CA GLN A 22 -26.47 15.61 29.39
C GLN A 22 -25.80 15.88 28.04
N LEU A 23 -26.20 15.17 26.99
CA LEU A 23 -25.68 15.38 25.63
C LEU A 23 -26.00 16.79 25.10
N ALA A 24 -27.21 17.30 25.36
CA ALA A 24 -27.59 18.66 24.99
C ALA A 24 -26.76 19.73 25.72
N ARG A 25 -26.44 19.53 27.01
CA ARG A 25 -25.56 20.44 27.78
C ARG A 25 -24.11 20.43 27.31
N LEU A 26 -23.67 19.32 26.72
CA LEU A 26 -22.34 19.18 26.10
C LEU A 26 -22.33 19.65 24.65
N GLU A 27 -23.45 20.19 24.15
CA GLU A 27 -23.64 20.63 22.75
C GLU A 27 -23.39 19.52 21.72
N ILE A 28 -23.62 18.26 22.11
CA ILE A 28 -23.52 17.09 21.23
C ILE A 28 -24.91 16.74 20.71
N PHE A 29 -25.12 16.90 19.40
CA PHE A 29 -26.39 16.63 18.72
C PHE A 29 -26.28 15.39 17.82
N PRO A 30 -26.61 14.18 18.31
CA PRO A 30 -26.39 12.93 17.59
C PRO A 30 -27.45 12.62 16.51
N LEU A 31 -28.49 13.45 16.40
CA LEU A 31 -29.59 13.26 15.44
C LEU A 31 -29.68 14.51 14.56
N VAL A 32 -29.62 14.31 13.25
CA VAL A 32 -29.92 15.36 12.27
C VAL A 32 -31.41 15.35 12.03
N VAL A 33 -32.09 16.44 12.38
CA VAL A 33 -33.51 16.63 12.07
C VAL A 33 -33.57 17.23 10.65
N GLY A 34 -34.09 16.49 9.68
CA GLY A 34 -34.10 16.91 8.27
C GLY A 34 -35.04 16.08 7.39
N LEU A 35 -35.12 16.44 6.11
CA LEU A 35 -35.86 15.64 5.13
C LEU A 35 -35.10 14.38 4.76
N ASP A 36 -35.77 13.25 4.91
CA ASP A 36 -35.22 11.94 4.60
C ASP A 36 -35.69 11.53 3.19
N LEU A 37 -34.87 11.77 2.17
CA LEU A 37 -35.25 11.68 0.76
C LEU A 37 -35.34 10.22 0.30
N ARG A 38 -36.54 9.63 0.15
CA ARG A 38 -36.72 8.17 -0.11
C ARG A 38 -36.24 7.71 -1.49
N GLY A 39 -36.26 8.60 -2.47
CA GLY A 39 -35.78 8.39 -3.82
C GLY A 39 -36.10 9.60 -4.68
N ALA A 40 -35.42 9.70 -5.82
CA ALA A 40 -35.66 10.72 -6.83
C ALA A 40 -36.03 10.05 -8.15
N TYR A 41 -36.94 10.65 -8.91
CA TYR A 41 -37.23 10.21 -10.27
C TYR A 41 -36.77 11.29 -11.23
N GLU A 42 -35.90 10.91 -12.16
CA GLU A 42 -35.39 11.82 -13.17
C GLU A 42 -35.23 11.07 -14.49
N ALA A 43 -35.74 11.66 -15.57
CA ALA A 43 -35.59 11.17 -16.95
C ALA A 43 -35.88 9.67 -17.16
N GLY A 44 -36.94 9.13 -16.54
CA GLY A 44 -37.29 7.71 -16.69
C GLY A 44 -36.60 6.77 -15.70
N THR A 45 -35.66 7.26 -14.90
CA THR A 45 -34.90 6.45 -13.95
C THR A 45 -35.30 6.77 -12.51
N VAL A 46 -35.55 5.73 -11.73
CA VAL A 46 -35.81 5.85 -10.29
C VAL A 46 -34.49 5.67 -9.55
N PHE A 47 -33.98 6.76 -8.99
CA PHE A 47 -32.80 6.75 -8.13
C PHE A 47 -33.22 6.48 -6.69
N ARG A 48 -32.75 5.36 -6.15
CA ARG A 48 -32.93 4.99 -4.74
C ARG A 48 -31.87 5.67 -3.87
N ARG A 49 -32.12 5.79 -2.56
CA ARG A 49 -31.20 6.46 -1.60
C ARG A 49 -29.75 6.03 -1.69
N ASP A 50 -29.52 4.74 -1.81
CA ASP A 50 -28.21 4.12 -1.93
C ASP A 50 -27.46 4.61 -3.17
N ALA A 51 -28.16 4.84 -4.28
CA ALA A 51 -27.57 5.41 -5.48
C ALA A 51 -27.30 6.92 -5.37
N LEU A 52 -28.05 7.65 -4.53
CA LEU A 52 -27.80 9.09 -4.27
C LEU A 52 -26.70 9.30 -3.22
N ALA A 53 -26.47 8.32 -2.35
CA ALA A 53 -25.44 8.36 -1.32
C ALA A 53 -24.06 8.05 -1.92
N VAL A 54 -23.59 8.92 -2.82
CA VAL A 54 -22.28 8.79 -3.45
C VAL A 54 -21.23 9.49 -2.59
N ASP A 55 -20.22 8.73 -2.17
CA ASP A 55 -19.02 9.28 -1.53
C ASP A 55 -17.95 9.56 -2.60
N ASP A 56 -17.64 10.83 -2.83
CA ASP A 56 -16.63 11.28 -3.80
C ASP A 56 -15.25 10.67 -3.51
N THR A 57 -14.91 10.43 -2.24
CA THR A 57 -13.62 9.84 -1.86
C THR A 57 -13.52 8.38 -2.30
N VAL A 58 -14.61 7.63 -2.17
CA VAL A 58 -14.68 6.22 -2.57
C VAL A 58 -14.60 6.10 -4.08
N VAL A 59 -15.35 6.92 -4.82
CA VAL A 59 -15.36 6.90 -6.29
C VAL A 59 -13.98 7.24 -6.85
N ARG A 60 -13.31 8.26 -6.32
CA ARG A 60 -11.92 8.57 -6.70
C ARG A 60 -10.97 7.43 -6.42
N GLY A 61 -11.12 6.78 -5.26
CA GLY A 61 -10.33 5.60 -4.90
C GLY A 61 -10.51 4.45 -5.89
N GLN A 62 -11.76 4.18 -6.31
CA GLN A 62 -12.07 3.15 -7.30
C GLN A 62 -11.47 3.46 -8.68
N ILE A 63 -11.53 4.71 -9.14
CA ILE A 63 -10.93 5.11 -10.42
C ILE A 63 -9.40 4.95 -10.38
N ALA A 64 -8.76 5.39 -9.29
CA ALA A 64 -7.32 5.22 -9.12
C ALA A 64 -6.92 3.75 -9.06
N GLN A 65 -7.74 2.89 -8.43
CA GLN A 65 -7.53 1.45 -8.42
C GLN A 65 -7.62 0.85 -9.83
N ALA A 66 -8.69 1.16 -10.56
CA ALA A 66 -8.90 0.65 -11.92
C ALA A 66 -7.74 1.04 -12.86
N TRP A 67 -7.22 2.28 -12.74
CA TRP A 67 -6.05 2.71 -13.48
C TRP A 67 -4.80 1.86 -13.18
N ARG A 68 -4.52 1.61 -11.89
CA ARG A 68 -3.38 0.79 -11.48
C ARG A 68 -3.48 -0.64 -12.01
N GLU A 69 -4.66 -1.23 -11.94
CA GLU A 69 -4.92 -2.58 -12.44
C GLU A 69 -4.74 -2.67 -13.95
N ALA A 70 -5.30 -1.70 -14.70
CA ALA A 70 -5.12 -1.62 -16.15
C ALA A 70 -3.65 -1.44 -16.54
N LEU A 71 -2.91 -0.58 -15.83
CA LEU A 71 -1.49 -0.37 -16.07
C LEU A 71 -0.68 -1.64 -15.78
N ALA A 72 -0.95 -2.32 -14.66
CA ALA A 72 -0.29 -3.57 -14.30
C ALA A 72 -0.53 -4.66 -15.35
N LEU A 73 -1.77 -4.78 -15.85
CA LEU A 73 -2.11 -5.69 -16.93
C LEU A 73 -1.29 -5.37 -18.19
N ALA A 74 -1.31 -4.11 -18.65
CA ALA A 74 -0.59 -3.68 -19.85
C ALA A 74 0.92 -3.95 -19.76
N LEU A 75 1.53 -3.73 -18.58
CA LEU A 75 2.94 -4.02 -18.32
C LEU A 75 3.27 -5.51 -18.27
N THR A 76 2.29 -6.35 -17.90
CA THR A 76 2.46 -7.80 -17.84
C THR A 76 2.40 -8.42 -19.23
N ILE A 77 1.47 -7.96 -20.07
CA ILE A 77 1.35 -8.43 -21.47
C ILE A 77 2.32 -7.71 -22.43
N ALA A 78 3.17 -6.81 -21.93
CA ALA A 78 4.11 -6.01 -22.71
C ALA A 78 3.46 -5.21 -23.85
N TYR A 79 2.26 -4.66 -23.63
CA TYR A 79 1.52 -3.91 -24.65
C TYR A 79 2.05 -2.47 -24.76
N PRO A 80 2.63 -2.06 -25.89
CA PRO A 80 3.30 -0.76 -26.00
C PRO A 80 2.29 0.37 -26.26
N THR A 81 2.21 1.29 -25.31
CA THR A 81 1.48 2.56 -25.41
C THR A 81 2.40 3.72 -24.99
N LYS A 82 1.97 4.97 -25.25
CA LYS A 82 2.76 6.16 -24.87
C LYS A 82 3.10 6.20 -23.38
N GLU A 83 2.18 5.75 -22.53
CA GLU A 83 2.35 5.70 -21.08
C GLU A 83 3.19 4.50 -20.60
N THR A 84 3.12 3.36 -21.30
CA THR A 84 3.76 2.11 -20.86
C THR A 84 5.15 1.89 -21.44
N ILE A 85 5.53 2.55 -22.54
CA ILE A 85 6.79 2.29 -23.23
C ILE A 85 8.02 2.54 -22.35
N ARG A 86 8.00 3.64 -21.57
CA ARG A 86 9.10 3.99 -20.64
C ARG A 86 9.25 2.95 -19.53
N PRO A 87 8.20 2.60 -18.76
CA PRO A 87 8.32 1.58 -17.72
C PRO A 87 8.63 0.18 -18.30
N LEU A 88 8.18 -0.16 -19.51
CA LEU A 88 8.55 -1.42 -20.17
C LEU A 88 10.05 -1.49 -20.46
N LEU A 89 10.65 -0.42 -21.00
CA LEU A 89 12.09 -0.37 -21.25
C LEU A 89 12.91 -0.46 -19.95
N ALA A 90 12.48 0.25 -18.91
CA ALA A 90 13.11 0.18 -17.59
C ALA A 90 13.05 -1.24 -17.01
N LYS A 91 11.89 -1.89 -17.11
CA LYS A 91 11.70 -3.29 -16.68
C LYS A 91 12.62 -4.25 -17.46
N ALA A 92 12.68 -4.11 -18.77
CA ALA A 92 13.53 -4.94 -19.62
C ALA A 92 15.02 -4.78 -19.30
N HIS A 93 15.49 -3.55 -19.07
CA HIS A 93 16.88 -3.29 -18.67
C HIS A 93 17.18 -3.90 -17.29
N ALA A 94 16.30 -3.72 -16.31
CA ALA A 94 16.46 -4.31 -14.98
C ALA A 94 16.53 -5.85 -15.03
N GLN A 95 15.64 -6.49 -15.80
CA GLN A 95 15.63 -7.94 -15.95
C GLN A 95 16.88 -8.47 -16.67
N ALA A 96 17.36 -7.76 -17.70
CA ALA A 96 18.59 -8.12 -18.40
C ALA A 96 19.81 -7.99 -17.50
N LEU A 97 19.87 -6.94 -16.66
CA LEU A 97 20.94 -6.73 -15.70
C LEU A 97 20.91 -7.80 -14.60
N GLU A 98 19.74 -8.14 -14.09
CA GLU A 98 19.56 -9.22 -13.11
C GLU A 98 20.04 -10.56 -13.66
N LEU A 99 19.65 -10.91 -14.90
CA LEU A 99 20.12 -12.11 -15.59
C LEU A 99 21.65 -12.10 -15.79
N ALA A 100 22.22 -10.96 -16.20
CA ALA A 100 23.67 -10.84 -16.39
C ALA A 100 24.45 -11.02 -15.07
N VAL A 101 23.91 -10.50 -13.95
CA VAL A 101 24.52 -10.66 -12.63
C VAL A 101 24.39 -12.10 -12.12
N GLU A 102 23.27 -12.76 -12.37
CA GLU A 102 23.06 -14.14 -11.93
C GLU A 102 23.82 -15.16 -12.79
N SER A 103 23.99 -14.88 -14.09
CA SER A 103 24.82 -15.70 -14.98
C SER A 103 26.33 -15.40 -14.89
N GLU A 104 26.74 -14.51 -13.98
CA GLU A 104 28.13 -14.08 -13.80
C GLU A 104 28.78 -13.50 -15.07
N PHE A 105 27.95 -13.00 -16.00
CA PHE A 105 28.42 -12.50 -17.28
C PHE A 105 28.99 -11.08 -17.16
N PRO A 106 30.30 -10.87 -17.39
CA PRO A 106 30.94 -9.59 -17.16
C PRO A 106 30.67 -8.62 -18.32
N THR A 107 29.91 -7.59 -18.03
CA THR A 107 29.65 -6.44 -18.91
C THR A 107 30.07 -5.16 -18.19
N LYS A 108 30.27 -4.06 -18.94
CA LYS A 108 30.66 -2.77 -18.36
C LYS A 108 29.69 -2.27 -17.27
N GLU A 109 28.42 -2.65 -17.37
CA GLU A 109 27.39 -2.32 -16.38
C GLU A 109 27.31 -3.35 -15.24
N SER A 110 27.43 -4.65 -15.53
CA SER A 110 27.30 -5.72 -14.50
C SER A 110 28.53 -5.91 -13.61
N ILE A 111 29.76 -5.58 -14.06
CA ILE A 111 30.99 -5.82 -13.30
C ILE A 111 30.96 -5.19 -11.91
N LYS A 112 30.43 -3.97 -11.77
CA LYS A 112 30.31 -3.31 -10.46
C LYS A 112 29.41 -4.08 -9.51
N PHE A 113 28.29 -4.59 -10.01
CA PHE A 113 27.33 -5.37 -9.23
C PHE A 113 27.86 -6.77 -8.90
N LEU A 114 28.62 -7.39 -9.81
CA LEU A 114 29.28 -8.68 -9.56
C LEU A 114 30.34 -8.56 -8.45
N LEU A 115 31.18 -7.53 -8.48
CA LEU A 115 32.16 -7.27 -7.42
C LEU A 115 31.48 -7.01 -6.07
N ALA A 116 30.39 -6.23 -6.06
CA ALA A 116 29.61 -6.00 -4.85
C ALA A 116 28.98 -7.30 -4.31
N LYS A 117 28.40 -8.14 -5.19
CA LYS A 117 27.84 -9.46 -4.84
C LYS A 117 28.91 -10.38 -4.26
N ALA A 118 30.09 -10.45 -4.87
CA ALA A 118 31.21 -11.24 -4.36
C ALA A 118 31.68 -10.76 -2.98
N HIS A 119 31.76 -9.44 -2.78
CA HIS A 119 32.13 -8.87 -1.49
C HIS A 119 31.12 -9.18 -0.39
N THR A 120 29.81 -9.05 -0.67
CA THR A 120 28.77 -9.40 0.32
C THR A 120 28.73 -10.89 0.63
N GLN A 121 28.93 -11.75 -0.37
CA GLN A 121 29.04 -13.20 -0.17
C GLN A 121 30.26 -13.57 0.67
N MET A 122 31.42 -12.95 0.43
CA MET A 122 32.61 -13.12 1.25
C MET A 122 32.35 -12.75 2.71
N LEU A 123 31.79 -11.57 2.97
CA LEU A 123 31.45 -11.11 4.32
C LEU A 123 30.45 -12.07 5.01
N ALA A 124 29.45 -12.55 4.27
CA ALA A 124 28.50 -13.54 4.79
C ALA A 124 29.18 -14.87 5.16
N LEU A 125 30.11 -15.34 4.33
CA LEU A 125 30.89 -16.54 4.59
C LEU A 125 31.80 -16.37 5.82
N VAL A 126 32.48 -15.22 5.94
CA VAL A 126 33.27 -14.88 7.13
C VAL A 126 32.42 -14.91 8.39
N ALA A 127 31.23 -14.31 8.36
CA ALA A 127 30.33 -14.30 9.52
C ALA A 127 29.86 -15.72 9.92
N LEU A 128 29.65 -16.61 8.96
CA LEU A 128 29.28 -18.00 9.21
C LEU A 128 30.47 -18.83 9.75
N VAL A 129 31.65 -18.66 9.17
CA VAL A 129 32.88 -19.37 9.59
C VAL A 129 33.36 -18.90 10.97
N ALA A 130 33.22 -17.61 11.30
CA ALA A 130 33.52 -17.09 12.63
C ALA A 130 32.64 -17.71 13.75
N ARG A 131 31.48 -18.28 13.39
CA ARG A 131 30.58 -18.97 14.31
C ARG A 131 30.91 -20.47 14.47
N ALA A 132 31.74 -21.05 13.60
CA ALA A 132 32.21 -22.42 13.67
C ALA A 132 33.58 -22.50 14.39
N PRO A 133 33.79 -23.43 15.34
CA PRO A 133 35.03 -23.49 16.09
C PRO A 133 36.14 -24.15 15.24
N GLY A 134 37.15 -23.37 14.82
CA GLY A 134 38.44 -23.92 14.39
C GLY A 134 39.12 -23.37 13.13
N ALA A 135 38.57 -22.40 12.40
CA ALA A 135 39.15 -21.98 11.11
C ALA A 135 39.04 -20.46 10.81
N ALA A 136 39.44 -19.61 11.76
CA ALA A 136 39.49 -18.16 11.53
C ALA A 136 40.95 -17.69 11.44
N ASP A 137 41.44 -17.49 10.21
CA ASP A 137 42.66 -16.70 9.98
C ASP A 137 42.47 -15.27 10.51
N GLU A 138 43.52 -14.73 11.11
CA GLU A 138 43.56 -13.44 11.82
C GLU A 138 43.14 -12.24 10.94
N ALA A 139 43.27 -12.38 9.61
CA ALA A 139 42.84 -11.41 8.61
C ALA A 139 41.30 -11.37 8.37
N LEU A 140 40.56 -12.44 8.70
CA LEU A 140 39.10 -12.49 8.51
C LEU A 140 38.35 -11.73 9.61
N ARG A 141 38.94 -11.59 10.81
CA ARG A 141 38.34 -10.89 11.95
C ARG A 141 38.42 -9.37 11.85
N THR A 142 39.40 -8.84 11.12
CA THR A 142 39.61 -7.39 10.96
C THR A 142 38.68 -6.76 9.93
N MET A 143 38.09 -7.53 9.01
CA MET A 143 37.15 -7.04 8.00
C MET A 143 35.69 -7.00 8.46
N THR A 144 35.40 -7.52 9.65
CA THR A 144 34.07 -7.50 10.30
C THR A 144 33.92 -6.39 11.34
N GLY A 145 34.95 -5.54 11.53
CA GLY A 145 34.96 -4.41 12.46
C GLY A 145 34.58 -3.09 11.82
#